data_AF-A0A9R1KJS4-F1
#
_entry.id   AF-A0A9R1KJS4-F1
#
_cell.length_a   1.000
_cell.length_b   1.000
_cell.length_c   1.000
_cell.angle_alpha   90.00
_cell.angle_beta   90.00
_cell.angle_gamma   90.00
#
_symmetry.space_group_name_H-M   'P 1'
#
loop_
_entity.id
_entity.type
_entity.pdbx_description
1 polymer ?
#
loop_
_entity_poly.entity_id
_entity_poly.type
_entity_poly.pdbx_seq_one_letter_code
_entity_poly.pdbx_strand_id
1 'polypeptide(L)'
;MKRKQERNRKSLVVALNTYAKRNNMQITDLEFVEEKERNLVGGVAAGYVHSNFVAKGVDGRPTLFFAEMLHGCFLQEHVILCTPLEDTDSGCCFGCNQHARKLRHPTCGGYLGGLEDVPFPYVEEDSDDDCLLD
;
A
#
# COMPACT_ATOMS: atom_id res chain seq x y z
N MET A 1 3.13 -15.21 -11.30
CA MET A 1 3.37 -15.50 -9.87
C MET A 1 4.61 -14.79 -9.30
N LYS A 2 5.86 -15.24 -9.55
CA LYS A 2 7.08 -14.61 -8.95
C LYS A 2 7.28 -13.14 -9.32
N ARG A 3 7.14 -12.80 -10.61
CA ARG A 3 7.26 -11.40 -11.11
C ARG A 3 6.27 -10.44 -10.44
N LYS A 4 5.03 -10.89 -10.21
CA LYS A 4 3.98 -10.12 -9.53
C LYS A 4 4.35 -9.83 -8.07
N GLN A 5 4.82 -10.83 -7.34
CA GLN A 5 5.30 -10.65 -5.96
C GLN A 5 6.51 -9.70 -5.88
N GLU A 6 7.45 -9.79 -6.83
CA GLU A 6 8.58 -8.86 -6.91
C GLU A 6 8.14 -7.42 -7.21
N ARG A 7 7.20 -7.22 -8.15
CA ARG A 7 6.60 -5.91 -8.43
C ARG A 7 5.91 -5.35 -7.18
N ASN A 8 5.09 -6.15 -6.49
CA ASN A 8 4.41 -5.76 -5.27
C ASN A 8 5.39 -5.36 -4.15
N ARG A 9 6.45 -6.16 -3.95
CA ARG A 9 7.50 -5.83 -2.98
C ARG A 9 8.19 -4.52 -3.34
N LYS A 10 8.53 -4.30 -4.61
CA LYS A 10 9.15 -3.04 -5.08
C LYS A 10 8.28 -1.83 -4.78
N SER A 11 6.97 -1.90 -5.04
CA SER A 11 6.07 -0.76 -4.75
C SER A 11 5.99 -0.46 -3.25
N LEU A 12 5.94 -1.48 -2.39
CA LEU A 12 5.93 -1.27 -0.93
C LEU A 12 7.24 -0.72 -0.39
N VAL A 13 8.38 -1.11 -0.95
CA VAL A 13 9.68 -0.49 -0.62
C VAL A 13 9.68 0.99 -1.01
N VAL A 14 9.10 1.37 -2.15
CA VAL A 14 8.95 2.80 -2.53
C VAL A 14 8.06 3.54 -1.53
N ALA A 15 6.93 2.95 -1.11
CA ALA A 15 6.06 3.54 -0.10
C ALA A 15 6.79 3.74 1.25
N LEU A 16 7.55 2.75 1.70
CA LEU A 16 8.34 2.81 2.93
C LEU A 16 9.44 3.88 2.86
N ASN A 17 10.18 3.93 1.75
CA ASN A 17 11.21 4.94 1.53
C ASN A 17 10.62 6.36 1.46
N THR A 18 9.42 6.48 0.89
CA THR A 18 8.69 7.75 0.84
C THR A 18 8.28 8.21 2.24
N TYR A 19 7.79 7.29 3.08
CA TYR A 19 7.53 7.57 4.49
C TYR A 19 8.79 8.01 5.23
N ALA A 20 9.91 7.28 5.08
CA ALA A 20 11.18 7.62 5.73
C ALA A 20 11.64 9.05 5.37
N LYS A 21 11.62 9.38 4.07
CA LYS A 21 11.95 10.73 3.57
C LYS A 21 11.03 11.81 4.15
N ARG A 22 9.70 11.59 4.13
CA ARG A 22 8.72 12.55 4.66
C ARG A 22 8.90 12.82 6.16
N ASN A 23 9.47 11.86 6.89
CA ASN A 23 9.72 11.95 8.34
C ASN A 23 11.19 12.26 8.69
N ASN A 24 12.01 12.70 7.73
CA ASN A 24 13.43 13.00 7.92
C ASN A 24 14.27 11.85 8.49
N MET A 25 13.89 10.60 8.18
CA MET A 25 14.63 9.39 8.54
C MET A 25 15.57 9.00 7.40
N GLN A 26 16.62 8.22 7.71
CA GLN A 26 17.40 7.58 6.66
C GLN A 26 16.60 6.42 6.07
N ILE A 27 16.74 6.21 4.76
CA ILE A 27 16.09 5.08 4.07
C ILE A 27 16.52 3.73 4.68
N THR A 28 17.74 3.65 5.19
CA THR A 28 18.30 2.46 5.84
C THR A 28 17.78 2.24 7.26
N ASP A 29 17.05 3.19 7.84
CA ASP A 29 16.52 3.05 9.20
C ASP A 29 15.28 2.13 9.26
N LEU A 30 14.69 1.84 8.10
CA LEU A 30 13.51 0.97 7.97
C LEU A 30 13.79 -0.16 6.96
N GLU A 31 13.64 -1.39 7.41
CA GLU A 31 13.78 -2.58 6.57
C GLU A 31 12.40 -3.17 6.26
N PHE A 32 12.06 -3.30 4.98
CA PHE A 32 10.88 -4.06 4.56
C PHE A 32 11.05 -5.56 4.85
N VAL A 33 10.09 -6.15 5.57
CA VAL A 33 10.08 -7.58 5.91
C VAL A 33 9.19 -8.37 4.96
N GLU A 34 7.88 -8.16 5.03
CA GLU A 34 6.88 -8.94 4.31
C GLU A 34 5.57 -8.17 4.08
N GLU A 35 4.85 -8.50 3.02
CA GLU A 35 3.48 -8.06 2.80
C GLU A 35 2.51 -9.03 3.51
N LYS A 36 1.53 -8.50 4.24
CA LYS A 36 0.54 -9.28 4.99
C LYS A 36 -0.77 -9.40 4.24
N GLU A 37 -1.28 -8.26 3.77
CA GLU A 37 -2.57 -8.16 3.10
C GLU A 37 -2.48 -7.14 1.99
N ARG A 38 -3.22 -7.35 0.90
CA ARG A 38 -3.33 -6.44 -0.24
C ARG A 38 -4.75 -6.48 -0.79
N ASN A 39 -5.28 -5.34 -1.17
CA ASN A 39 -6.53 -5.26 -1.91
C ASN A 39 -6.52 -4.10 -2.92
N LEU A 40 -7.07 -4.35 -4.10
CA LEU A 40 -7.35 -3.30 -5.06
C LEU A 40 -8.73 -2.71 -4.75
N VAL A 41 -8.83 -1.40 -4.66
CA VAL A 41 -10.06 -0.67 -4.37
C VAL A 41 -10.27 0.44 -5.39
N GLY A 42 -11.54 0.73 -5.69
CA GLY A 42 -11.90 1.88 -6.53
C GLY A 42 -11.90 3.17 -5.70
N GLY A 43 -11.47 4.27 -6.30
CA GLY A 43 -11.77 5.61 -5.83
C GLY A 43 -12.39 6.44 -6.96
N VAL A 44 -12.67 7.72 -6.69
CA VAL A 44 -13.42 8.60 -7.62
C VAL A 44 -12.74 8.74 -8.99
N ALA A 45 -11.41 8.82 -9.01
CA ALA A 45 -10.64 9.12 -10.21
C ALA A 45 -9.76 7.97 -10.71
N ALA A 46 -9.48 6.97 -9.87
CA ALA A 46 -8.50 5.92 -10.16
C ALA A 46 -8.71 4.68 -9.29
N GLY A 47 -8.01 3.59 -9.65
CA GLY A 47 -7.83 2.43 -8.78
C GLY A 47 -6.65 2.64 -7.82
N TYR A 48 -6.85 2.22 -6.57
CA TYR A 48 -5.85 2.31 -5.51
C TYR A 48 -5.56 0.93 -4.94
N VAL A 49 -4.30 0.69 -4.59
CA VAL A 49 -3.89 -0.51 -3.88
C VAL A 49 -3.76 -0.16 -2.41
N HIS A 50 -4.55 -0.81 -1.57
CA HIS A 50 -4.36 -0.86 -0.14
C HIS A 50 -3.48 -2.05 0.21
N SER A 51 -2.48 -1.85 1.05
CA SER A 51 -1.64 -2.92 1.55
C SER A 51 -1.33 -2.76 3.04
N ASN A 52 -1.22 -3.88 3.73
CA ASN A 52 -0.51 -3.96 4.98
C ASN A 52 0.80 -4.72 4.81
N PHE A 53 1.87 -4.21 5.43
CA PHE A 53 3.16 -4.85 5.40
C PHE A 53 3.92 -4.59 6.69
N VAL A 54 4.88 -5.44 6.99
CA VAL A 54 5.74 -5.31 8.17
C VAL A 54 7.06 -4.68 7.75
N ALA A 55 7.49 -3.67 8.50
CA ALA A 55 8.83 -3.14 8.44
C ALA A 55 9.49 -3.21 9.82
N LYS A 56 10.82 -3.27 9.86
CA LYS A 56 11.59 -3.19 11.11
C LYS A 56 12.36 -1.89 11.17
N GLY A 57 12.32 -1.25 12.33
CA GLY A 57 13.21 -0.13 12.63
C GLY A 57 14.61 -0.59 13.02
N VAL A 58 15.50 0.39 13.24
CA VAL A 58 16.84 0.17 13.79
C VAL A 58 16.84 -0.52 15.16
N ASP A 59 15.74 -0.44 15.91
CA ASP A 59 15.52 -1.12 17.18
C ASP A 59 15.14 -2.61 17.01
N GLY A 60 15.00 -3.08 15.76
CA GLY A 60 14.62 -4.44 15.40
C GLY A 60 13.16 -4.78 15.63
N ARG A 61 12.33 -3.84 16.12
CA ARG A 61 10.93 -4.10 16.42
C ARG A 61 10.11 -4.13 15.11
N PRO A 62 9.27 -5.16 14.90
CA PRO A 62 8.39 -5.20 13.75
C PRO A 62 7.22 -4.25 13.97
N THR A 63 6.97 -3.40 12.98
CA THR A 63 5.86 -2.44 12.95
C THR A 63 5.01 -2.74 11.73
N LEU A 64 3.69 -2.81 11.93
CA LEU A 64 2.74 -2.95 10.82
C LEU A 64 2.52 -1.57 10.18
N PHE A 65 2.60 -1.50 8.87
CA PHE A 65 2.33 -0.30 8.09
C PHE A 65 1.08 -0.50 7.24
N PHE A 66 0.37 0.59 7.02
CA PHE A 66 -0.60 0.74 5.95
C PHE A 66 0.01 1.57 4.83
N ALA A 67 -0.21 1.16 3.58
CA ALA A 67 0.07 1.97 2.41
C ALA A 67 -1.12 2.00 1.44
N GLU A 68 -1.36 3.18 0.88
CA GLU A 68 -2.18 3.40 -0.30
C GLU A 68 -1.32 3.96 -1.43
N MET A 69 -1.42 3.33 -2.60
CA MET A 69 -0.76 3.76 -3.83
C MET A 69 -1.72 3.72 -5.00
N LEU A 70 -1.47 4.54 -6.03
CA LEU A 70 -2.15 4.35 -7.32
C LEU A 70 -1.81 2.98 -7.92
N HIS A 71 -2.80 2.33 -8.51
CA HIS A 71 -2.62 1.03 -9.15
C HIS A 71 -1.65 1.10 -10.35
N GLY A 72 -0.83 0.06 -10.53
CA GLY A 72 0.13 -0.04 -11.65
C GLY A 72 1.36 0.88 -11.55
N CYS A 73 1.52 1.62 -10.45
CA CYS A 73 2.50 2.68 -10.31
C CYS A 73 3.58 2.39 -9.25
N PHE A 74 4.82 2.84 -9.51
CA PHE A 74 5.99 2.58 -8.66
C PHE A 74 6.80 3.84 -8.29
N LEU A 75 6.26 5.03 -8.57
CA LEU A 75 6.94 6.29 -8.31
C LEU A 75 6.53 6.87 -6.96
N GLN A 76 7.41 7.68 -6.38
CA GLN A 76 7.18 8.32 -5.09
C GLN A 76 5.94 9.25 -5.12
N GLU A 77 5.68 9.95 -6.23
CA GLU A 77 4.48 10.80 -6.38
C GLU A 77 3.17 10.01 -6.35
N HIS A 78 3.21 8.70 -6.59
CA HIS A 78 2.03 7.83 -6.61
C HIS A 78 1.75 7.18 -5.25
N VAL A 79 2.57 7.46 -4.24
CA VAL A 79 2.33 7.08 -2.84
C VAL A 79 1.42 8.12 -2.19
N ILE A 80 0.14 7.74 -2.04
CA ILE A 80 -0.87 8.61 -1.42
C ILE A 80 -0.61 8.67 0.08
N LEU A 81 -0.60 7.50 0.73
CA LEU A 81 -0.37 7.37 2.16
C LEU A 81 0.56 6.19 2.44
N CYS A 82 1.46 6.37 3.39
CA CYS A 82 2.22 5.29 4.01
C CYS A 82 2.43 5.69 5.47
N THR A 83 1.97 4.88 6.40
CA THR A 83 2.02 5.19 7.84
C THR A 83 2.11 3.91 8.67
N PRO A 84 2.84 3.91 9.80
CA PRO A 84 2.70 2.85 10.78
C PRO A 84 1.25 2.81 11.31
N LEU A 85 0.81 1.63 11.70
CA LEU A 85 -0.47 1.38 12.35
C LEU A 85 -0.26 1.10 13.83
N GLU A 86 -1.11 1.68 14.66
CA GLU A 86 -1.23 1.37 16.08
C GLU A 86 -2.25 0.25 16.33
N ASP A 87 -2.21 -0.39 17.49
CA ASP A 87 -3.20 -1.43 17.84
C ASP A 87 -4.62 -0.86 17.96
N THR A 88 -4.74 0.43 18.29
CA THR A 88 -5.99 1.17 18.33
C THR A 88 -6.52 1.57 16.96
N ASP A 89 -5.75 1.35 15.88
CA ASP A 89 -6.21 1.74 14.55
C ASP A 89 -7.37 0.89 14.05
N SER A 90 -8.47 1.59 13.73
CA SER A 90 -9.76 1.00 13.34
C SER A 90 -10.41 1.73 12.16
N GLY A 91 -9.62 2.21 11.20
CA GLY A 91 -10.14 2.86 9.99
C GLY A 91 -11.09 1.96 9.21
N CYS A 92 -12.11 2.56 8.58
CA CYS A 92 -13.13 1.83 7.82
C CYS A 92 -12.96 2.08 6.32
N CYS A 93 -12.81 1.02 5.54
CA CYS A 93 -12.74 1.08 4.08
C CYS A 93 -13.79 0.14 3.49
N PHE A 94 -14.79 0.67 2.79
CA PHE A 94 -15.89 -0.13 2.24
C PHE A 94 -15.38 -1.19 1.26
N GLY A 95 -14.45 -0.82 0.39
CA GLY A 95 -13.84 -1.75 -0.58
C GLY A 95 -13.10 -2.92 0.09
N CYS A 96 -12.37 -2.67 1.19
CA CYS A 96 -11.67 -3.73 1.93
C CYS A 96 -12.61 -4.54 2.84
N ASN A 97 -13.67 -3.94 3.40
CA ASN A 97 -14.61 -4.65 4.27
C ASN A 97 -15.35 -5.80 3.56
N GLN A 98 -15.50 -5.71 2.24
CA GLN A 98 -16.14 -6.73 1.43
C GLN A 98 -15.18 -7.88 1.08
N HIS A 99 -13.94 -7.56 0.69
CA HIS A 99 -13.02 -8.53 0.05
C HIS A 99 -11.72 -8.81 0.83
N ALA A 100 -11.33 -7.95 1.75
CA ALA A 100 -10.05 -7.99 2.48
C ALA A 100 -10.21 -7.57 3.95
N ARG A 101 -11.08 -8.26 4.69
CA ARG A 101 -11.45 -7.93 6.10
C ARG A 101 -10.29 -7.93 7.10
N LYS A 102 -9.16 -8.54 6.74
CA LYS A 102 -7.95 -8.57 7.57
C LYS A 102 -7.05 -7.36 7.35
N LEU A 103 -7.28 -6.61 6.27
CA LEU A 103 -6.52 -5.40 5.96
C LEU A 103 -6.98 -4.30 6.92
N ARG A 104 -6.04 -3.79 7.71
CA ARG A 104 -6.20 -2.73 8.70
C ARG A 104 -5.89 -1.37 8.10
N HIS A 105 -6.60 -0.35 8.57
CA HIS A 105 -6.49 1.04 8.09
C HIS A 105 -6.25 1.99 9.26
N PRO A 106 -5.53 3.10 9.03
CA PRO A 106 -5.37 4.15 10.04
C PRO A 106 -6.73 4.76 10.38
N THR A 107 -6.93 5.11 11.66
CA THR A 107 -8.21 5.65 12.17
C THR A 107 -8.54 7.00 11.56
N CYS A 108 -7.54 7.86 11.46
CA CYS A 108 -7.68 9.17 10.84
C CYS A 108 -7.46 9.01 9.34
N GLY A 109 -8.51 9.32 8.56
CA GLY A 109 -8.48 9.24 7.10
C GLY A 109 -7.32 10.02 6.46
N GLY A 110 -7.00 9.66 5.22
CA GLY A 110 -5.83 10.13 4.48
C GLY A 110 -5.54 9.27 3.25
N TYR A 111 -6.17 8.10 3.17
CA TYR A 111 -6.34 7.33 1.94
C TYR A 111 -7.60 7.76 1.19
N LEU A 112 -7.61 7.57 -0.13
CA LEU A 112 -8.61 8.08 -1.08
C LEU A 112 -9.52 6.99 -1.67
N GLY A 113 -9.11 5.72 -1.60
CA GLY A 113 -9.77 4.57 -2.16
C GLY A 113 -10.74 3.86 -1.22
N GLY A 114 -11.66 3.09 -1.81
CA GLY A 114 -12.61 2.24 -1.09
C GLY A 114 -13.81 2.98 -0.49
N LEU A 115 -14.30 3.97 -1.23
CA LEU A 115 -15.57 4.66 -0.97
C LEU A 115 -16.77 3.72 -1.23
N GLU A 116 -17.88 3.95 -0.54
CA GLU A 116 -19.10 3.12 -0.63
C GLU A 116 -19.71 3.13 -2.04
N ASP A 117 -19.76 4.30 -2.68
CA ASP A 117 -20.48 4.52 -3.94
C ASP A 117 -19.66 4.33 -5.22
N VAL A 118 -18.46 3.75 -5.13
CA VAL A 118 -17.60 3.50 -6.30
C VAL A 118 -17.72 2.02 -6.70
N PRO A 119 -18.40 1.69 -7.80
CA PRO A 119 -18.54 0.29 -8.23
C PRO A 119 -17.18 -0.34 -8.56
N PHE A 120 -16.97 -1.55 -8.06
CA PHE A 120 -15.79 -2.42 -8.29
C PHE A 120 -16.30 -3.74 -8.90
N PRO A 121 -15.57 -4.45 -9.81
CA PRO A 121 -14.12 -4.58 -9.79
C PRO A 121 -13.34 -4.30 -11.08
N TYR A 122 -12.16 -3.70 -10.90
CA TYR A 122 -11.03 -3.93 -11.82
C TYR A 122 -10.48 -5.32 -11.52
N VAL A 123 -10.67 -6.26 -12.44
CA VAL A 123 -9.83 -7.47 -12.50
C VAL A 123 -8.43 -6.99 -12.90
N GLU A 124 -7.42 -7.27 -12.08
CA GLU A 124 -6.03 -7.15 -12.52
C GLU A 124 -5.83 -8.18 -13.65
N GLU A 125 -6.00 -7.76 -14.90
CA GLU A 125 -5.51 -8.53 -16.02
C GLU A 125 -3.99 -8.60 -15.85
N ASP A 126 -3.43 -9.81 -15.77
CA ASP A 126 -1.99 -10.05 -15.75
C ASP A 126 -1.43 -9.63 -17.13
N SER A 127 -1.35 -8.32 -17.36
CA SER A 127 -0.78 -7.77 -18.58
C SER A 127 0.73 -7.86 -18.45
N ASP A 128 1.29 -8.84 -19.15
CA ASP A 128 2.73 -9.00 -19.42
C ASP A 128 3.25 -7.91 -20.40
N ASP A 129 2.70 -6.69 -20.36
CA ASP A 129 3.18 -5.61 -21.21
C ASP A 129 4.45 -5.02 -20.58
N ASP A 130 5.57 -5.46 -21.14
CA ASP A 130 6.88 -4.86 -20.94
C ASP A 130 6.79 -3.38 -21.37
N CYS A 131 6.76 -2.45 -20.41
CA CYS A 131 7.09 -1.06 -20.69
C CYS A 131 8.59 -0.97 -21.05
N LEU A 132 8.93 -1.35 -22.27
CA LEU A 132 10.07 -0.83 -22.99
C LEU A 132 9.74 0.63 -23.33
N LEU A 133 10.35 1.56 -22.60
CA LEU A 133 10.55 2.90 -23.10
C LEU A 133 12.05 3.19 -22.98
N ASP A 134 12.67 3.32 -24.16
CA ASP A 134 14.03 3.81 -24.41
C ASP A 134 14.32 5.15 -23.72
#